data_AF-A0A4Q3UTC2-F1
#
_entry.id   AF-A0A4Q3UTC2-F1
#
_cell.length_a   1.000
_cell.length_b   1.000
_cell.length_c   1.000
_cell.angle_alpha   90.00
_cell.angle_beta   90.00
_cell.angle_gamma   90.00
#
_symmetry.space_group_name_H-M   'P 1'
#
loop_
_entity.id
_entity.type
_entity.pdbx_description
1 polymer ?
#
loop_
_entity_poly.entity_id
_entity_poly.type
_entity_poly.pdbx_seq_one_letter_code
_entity_poly.pdbx_strand_id
1 'polypeptide(L)' 'ADDTAAAKMKIMTECGITVVSSPADIGKKMAEVIGKK' A
#
# COMPACT_ATOMS: atom_id res chain seq x y z
N ALA A 1 -2.93 13.46 -15.38
CA ALA A 1 -3.92 12.36 -15.28
C ALA A 1 -3.77 11.63 -13.93
N ASP A 2 -3.43 12.39 -12.89
CA ASP A 2 -2.82 11.91 -11.64
C ASP A 2 -3.80 11.91 -10.46
N ASP A 3 -5.08 12.14 -10.77
CA ASP A 3 -6.16 12.19 -9.78
C ASP A 3 -6.93 10.87 -9.67
N THR A 4 -6.54 9.85 -10.44
CA THR A 4 -7.08 8.52 -10.24
C THR A 4 -6.47 7.88 -8.99
N ALA A 5 -7.26 7.07 -8.27
CA ALA A 5 -6.77 6.31 -7.12
C ALA A 5 -5.55 5.45 -7.49
N ALA A 6 -5.57 4.81 -8.67
CA ALA A 6 -4.48 3.99 -9.17
C ALA A 6 -3.18 4.78 -9.37
N ALA A 7 -3.24 6.00 -9.93
CA ALA A 7 -2.07 6.84 -10.13
C ALA A 7 -1.43 7.24 -8.79
N LYS A 8 -2.25 7.66 -7.81
CA LYS A 8 -1.74 8.01 -6.47
C LYS A 8 -1.16 6.79 -5.74
N MET A 9 -1.78 5.61 -5.86
CA MET A 9 -1.26 4.36 -5.28
C MET A 9 0.11 3.96 -5.85
N LYS A 10 0.32 4.17 -7.16
CA LYS A 10 1.62 3.94 -7.81
C LYS A 10 2.71 4.86 -7.25
N ILE A 11 2.43 6.16 -7.18
CA ILE A 11 3.37 7.16 -6.63
C ILE A 11 3.73 6.83 -5.17
N MET A 12 2.74 6.53 -4.33
CA MET A 12 2.98 6.16 -2.93
C MET A 12 3.89 4.93 -2.82
N THR A 13 3.71 3.93 -3.69
CA THR A 13 4.57 2.73 -3.73
C THR A 13 6.00 3.09 -4.17
N GLU A 14 6.16 3.97 -5.14
CA GLU A 14 7.47 4.47 -5.58
C GLU A 14 8.20 5.26 -4.47
N CYS A 15 7.46 5.95 -3.60
CA CYS A 15 7.99 6.59 -2.40
C CYS A 15 8.31 5.62 -1.26
N GLY A 16 8.14 4.31 -1.45
CA GLY A 16 8.38 3.29 -0.42
C GLY A 16 7.26 3.17 0.61
N ILE A 17 6.11 3.79 0.37
CA ILE A 17 4.92 3.62 1.22
C ILE A 17 4.29 2.28 0.88
N THR A 18 3.98 1.50 1.91
CA THR A 18 3.22 0.26 1.72
C THR A 18 1.75 0.58 1.49
N VAL A 19 1.28 0.34 0.27
CA VAL A 19 -0.11 0.60 -0.15
C VAL A 19 -0.82 -0.72 -0.42
N VAL A 20 -2.07 -0.83 0.02
CA VAL A 20 -2.94 -1.98 -0.27
C VAL A 20 -4.10 -1.55 -1.16
N SER A 21 -4.52 -2.42 -2.07
CA SER A 21 -5.62 -2.17 -3.01
C SER A 21 -7.00 -2.23 -2.37
N SER A 22 -7.12 -2.89 -1.22
CA SER A 22 -8.37 -3.05 -0.48
C SER A 22 -8.12 -3.00 1.02
N PRO A 23 -9.04 -2.43 1.82
CA PRO A 23 -9.00 -2.52 3.28
C PRO A 23 -8.93 -3.97 3.79
N ALA A 24 -9.47 -4.94 3.04
CA ALA A 24 -9.46 -6.35 3.43
C ALA A 24 -8.03 -6.93 3.57
N ASP A 25 -7.07 -6.39 2.82
CA ASP A 25 -5.69 -6.88 2.79
C ASP A 25 -4.81 -6.25 3.88
N ILE A 26 -5.30 -5.23 4.59
CA ILE A 26 -4.46 -4.42 5.47
C ILE A 26 -3.89 -5.23 6.63
N GLY A 27 -4.69 -6.11 7.24
CA GLY A 27 -4.26 -6.94 8.36
C GLY A 27 -3.10 -7.87 7.97
N LYS A 28 -3.22 -8.54 6.81
CA LYS A 28 -2.16 -9.39 6.27
C LYS A 28 -0.89 -8.58 5.99
N LYS A 29 -1.03 -7.41 5.35
CA LYS A 29 0.12 -6.58 4.99
C LYS A 29 0.84 -6.00 6.23
N MET A 30 0.10 -5.61 7.27
CA MET A 30 0.68 -5.15 8.53
C MET A 30 1.47 -6.27 9.21
N ALA A 31 0.97 -7.52 9.20
CA ALA A 31 1.71 -8.66 9.73
C ALA A 31 3.01 -8.93 8.93
N GLU A 32 3.00 -8.81 7.60
CA GLU A 32 4.19 -8.97 6.75
C GLU A 32 5.28 -7.92 7.03
N VAL A 33 4.88 -6.67 7.30
CA VAL A 33 5.80 -5.54 7.48
C VAL A 33 6.29 -5.42 8.92
N ILE A 34 5.39 -5.54 9.90
CA ILE A 34 5.68 -5.32 11.33
C ILE A 34 6.04 -6.64 12.03
N GLY A 35 5.42 -7.75 11.61
CA GLY A 35 5.54 -9.05 12.28
C GLY A 35 6.83 -9.82 11.96
N LYS A 36 7.69 -9.33 11.07
CA LYS A 36 9.04 -9.87 10.88
C LYS A 36 9.91 -9.48 12.08
N LYS A 37 9.97 -10.36 13.09
CA LYS A 37 11.07 -10.43 14.05
C LYS A 37 12.10 -11.45 13.59
#